data_AF-A0A960HTJ6-F1
#
_entry.id   AF-A0A960HTJ6-F1
#
_cell.length_a   1.000
_cell.length_b   1.000
_cell.length_c   1.000
_cell.angle_alpha   90.00
_cell.angle_beta   90.00
_cell.angle_gamma   90.00
#
_symmetry.space_group_name_H-M   'P 1'
#
loop_
_entity.id
_entity.type
_entity.pdbx_description
1 polymer ?
#
loop_
_entity_poly.entity_id
_entity_poly.type
_entity_poly.pdbx_seq_one_letter_code
_entity_poly.pdbx_strand_id
1 'polypeptide(L)' 'MGEVTGFLQWERELPQYRPVPVRLRDWKEVYEDFPEDKLQTQAGRCMDCGIPFCNNGCPLGNLIPDWNDLVYR' A
#
# COMPACT_ATOMS: atom_id res chain seq x y z
N MET A 1 -1.15 -12.04 9.32
CA MET A 1 -0.75 -10.65 9.04
C MET A 1 0.00 -10.65 7.74
N GLY A 2 -0.70 -10.36 6.63
CA GLY A 2 -0.11 -10.48 5.30
C GLY A 2 0.46 -11.89 5.01
N GLU A 3 1.30 -11.99 4.00
CA GLU A 3 2.17 -13.15 3.75
C GLU A 3 3.54 -12.83 4.34
N VAL A 4 4.01 -13.62 5.32
CA VAL A 4 5.23 -13.33 6.08
C VAL A 4 6.44 -13.15 5.18
N THR A 5 6.50 -13.90 4.08
CA THR A 5 7.58 -13.80 3.08
C THR A 5 7.20 -12.97 1.85
N GLY A 6 6.04 -12.31 1.85
CA GLY A 6 5.48 -11.60 0.70
C GLY A 6 6.36 -10.45 0.22
N PHE A 7 7.10 -9.82 1.13
CA PHE A 7 8.07 -8.78 0.78
C PHE A 7 9.27 -9.28 -0.04
N LEU A 8 9.55 -10.60 -0.02
CA LEU A 8 10.57 -11.27 -0.84
C LEU A 8 9.98 -11.79 -2.16
N GLN A 9 8.69 -12.14 -2.16
CA GLN A 9 8.02 -12.74 -3.32
C GLN A 9 7.56 -11.70 -4.34
N TRP A 10 7.12 -10.54 -3.87
CA TRP A 10 6.60 -9.47 -4.71
C TRP A 10 7.52 -8.25 -4.64
N GLU A 11 7.59 -7.48 -5.72
CA GLU A 11 8.22 -6.15 -5.73
C GLU A 11 7.23 -5.05 -5.36
N ARG A 12 7.76 -3.88 -4.96
CA ARG A 12 6.92 -2.78 -4.48
C ARG A 12 6.34 -2.10 -5.70
N GLU A 13 5.03 -2.10 -5.80
CA GLU A 13 4.29 -1.48 -6.89
C GLU A 13 3.50 -0.28 -6.35
N LEU A 14 3.41 0.77 -7.15
CA LEU A 14 2.67 1.99 -6.84
C LEU A 14 1.58 2.21 -7.90
N PRO A 15 0.50 2.94 -7.55
CA PRO A 15 -0.48 3.34 -8.55
C PRO A 15 0.20 4.19 -9.64
N GLN A 16 -0.27 4.05 -10.87
CA GLN A 16 0.27 4.81 -11.99
C GLN A 16 -0.11 6.28 -11.89
N TYR A 17 0.71 7.15 -12.48
CA TYR A 17 0.35 8.56 -12.60
C TYR A 17 -0.43 8.81 -13.88
N ARG A 18 -1.45 9.65 -13.81
CA ARG A 18 -2.10 10.20 -15.00
C ARG A 18 -1.05 10.91 -15.88
N PRO A 19 -1.10 10.76 -17.21
CA PRO A 19 -0.12 11.37 -18.11
C PRO A 19 0.00 12.88 -17.90
N VAL A 20 1.24 13.41 -17.97
CA VAL A 20 1.53 14.84 -17.77
C VAL A 20 0.65 15.75 -18.65
N PRO A 21 0.46 15.49 -19.96
CA PRO A 21 -0.36 16.36 -20.80
C PRO A 21 -1.84 16.41 -20.39
N VAL A 22 -2.33 15.38 -19.69
CA VAL A 22 -3.72 15.29 -19.21
C VAL A 22 -3.86 16.04 -17.90
N ARG A 23 -3.01 15.76 -16.90
CA ARG A 23 -3.10 16.37 -15.56
C ARG A 23 -2.74 17.86 -15.50
N LEU A 24 -2.18 18.42 -16.58
CA LEU A 24 -2.00 19.88 -16.72
C LEU A 24 -3.28 20.62 -17.11
N ARG A 25 -4.34 19.90 -17.52
CA ARG A 25 -5.60 20.47 -18.02
C ARG A 25 -6.72 20.47 -16.98
N ASP A 26 -6.51 19.88 -15.82
CA ASP A 26 -7.49 19.79 -14.74
C ASP A 26 -6.81 19.83 -13.36
N TRP A 27 -7.63 19.85 -12.30
CA TRP A 27 -7.20 19.86 -10.90
C TRP A 27 -7.55 18.56 -10.16
N LYS A 28 -7.69 17.45 -10.90
CA LYS A 28 -8.05 16.14 -10.30
C LYS A 28 -6.82 15.44 -9.71
N GLU A 29 -7.06 14.39 -8.92
CA GLU A 29 -6.05 13.48 -8.35
C GLU A 29 -4.98 13.08 -9.38
N VAL A 30 -3.70 13.01 -9.01
CA VAL A 30 -2.63 12.68 -9.97
C VAL A 30 -2.48 11.17 -10.20
N TYR A 31 -2.74 10.38 -9.17
CA TYR A 31 -2.72 8.93 -9.26
C TYR A 31 -3.94 8.42 -10.00
N GLU A 32 -3.76 7.33 -10.74
CA GLU A 32 -4.85 6.47 -11.19
C GLU A 32 -5.24 5.50 -10.07
N ASP A 33 -6.45 4.97 -10.14
CA ASP A 33 -6.93 3.98 -9.19
C ASP A 33 -5.99 2.77 -9.20
N PHE A 34 -5.66 2.27 -8.01
CA PHE A 34 -4.81 1.09 -7.89
C PHE A 34 -5.67 -0.16 -7.96
N PRO A 35 -5.41 -1.10 -8.87
CA PRO A 35 -6.23 -2.31 -8.98
C PRO A 35 -6.29 -3.08 -7.67
N GLU A 36 -7.47 -3.62 -7.35
CA GLU A 36 -7.72 -4.27 -6.07
C GLU A 36 -6.82 -5.50 -5.84
N ASP A 37 -6.59 -6.30 -6.88
CA ASP A 37 -5.66 -7.46 -6.85
C ASP A 37 -4.22 -7.03 -6.52
N LYS A 38 -3.80 -5.87 -7.04
CA LYS A 38 -2.50 -5.28 -6.74
C LYS A 38 -2.45 -4.74 -5.32
N LEU A 39 -3.51 -4.08 -4.85
CA LEU A 39 -3.63 -3.62 -3.46
C LEU A 39 -3.52 -4.79 -2.48
N GLN A 40 -4.26 -5.88 -2.71
CA GLN A 40 -4.19 -7.10 -1.91
C GLN A 40 -2.75 -7.63 -1.89
N THR A 41 -2.11 -7.75 -3.06
CA THR A 41 -0.71 -8.21 -3.16
C THR A 41 0.26 -7.31 -2.40
N GLN A 42 0.10 -5.97 -2.49
CA GLN A 42 0.97 -5.02 -1.79
C GLN A 42 0.73 -5.03 -0.28
N ALA A 43 -0.51 -5.17 0.18
CA ALA A 43 -0.84 -5.34 1.60
C ALA A 43 -0.22 -6.63 2.17
N GLY A 44 -0.19 -7.70 1.36
CA GLY A 44 0.48 -8.96 1.66
C GLY A 44 1.98 -8.84 1.89
N ARG A 45 2.64 -7.74 1.52
CA ARG A 45 4.07 -7.50 1.80
C ARG A 45 4.37 -7.11 3.25
N CYS A 46 3.34 -6.92 4.10
CA CYS A 46 3.57 -6.64 5.52
C CYS A 46 4.33 -7.79 6.17
N MET A 47 5.45 -7.49 6.84
CA MET A 47 6.39 -8.52 7.32
C MET A 47 6.02 -9.16 8.65
N ASP A 48 4.93 -8.72 9.29
CA ASP A 48 4.59 -9.09 10.68
C ASP A 48 5.81 -8.97 11.63
N CYS A 49 6.40 -7.77 11.68
CA CYS A 49 7.73 -7.53 12.26
C CYS A 49 7.88 -7.82 13.77
N GLY A 50 6.80 -8.20 14.47
CA GLY A 50 6.73 -8.32 15.94
C GLY A 50 6.72 -6.98 16.68
N ILE A 51 7.64 -6.07 16.35
CA ILE A 51 7.66 -4.67 16.82
C ILE A 51 7.33 -3.75 15.63
N PRO A 52 6.06 -3.33 15.47
CA PRO A 52 5.64 -2.55 14.31
C PRO A 52 6.07 -1.09 14.43
N PHE A 53 7.26 -0.76 13.92
CA PHE A 53 7.75 0.63 13.86
C PHE A 53 6.81 1.58 13.11
N CYS A 54 6.04 1.06 12.15
CA CYS A 54 5.03 1.83 11.42
C CYS A 54 3.94 2.40 12.34
N ASN A 55 3.50 1.68 13.39
CA ASN A 55 2.50 2.17 14.33
C ASN A 55 3.01 3.40 15.09
N ASN A 56 4.27 3.35 15.54
CA ASN A 56 4.92 4.46 16.25
C ASN A 56 5.32 5.60 15.30
N GLY A 57 5.56 5.31 14.02
CA GLY A 57 5.85 6.31 13.00
C GLY A 57 4.61 7.10 12.56
N CYS A 58 3.41 6.57 12.80
CA CYS A 58 2.16 7.26 12.54
C CYS A 58 1.73 8.09 13.76
N PRO A 59 1.66 9.43 13.67
CA PRO A 59 1.29 10.28 14.80
C PRO A 59 -0.17 10.09 15.26
N LEU A 60 -1.00 9.46 14.42
CA LEU A 60 -2.40 9.15 14.72
C LEU A 60 -2.56 7.79 15.43
N GLY A 61 -1.49 7.00 15.57
CA GLY A 61 -1.54 5.69 16.22
C GLY A 61 -2.33 4.64 15.43
N ASN A 62 -2.34 4.73 14.09
CA ASN A 62 -3.01 3.75 13.25
C ASN A 62 -2.44 2.34 13.44
N LEU A 63 -3.32 1.34 13.50
CA LEU A 63 -2.98 -0.08 13.56
C LEU A 63 -2.65 -0.65 12.17
N ILE A 64 -1.60 -0.11 11.54
CA ILE A 64 -1.25 -0.37 10.12
C ILE A 64 -1.15 -1.86 9.78
N PRO A 65 -0.53 -2.72 10.59
CA PRO A 65 -0.40 -4.13 10.26
C PRO A 65 -1.74 -4.87 10.22
N ASP A 66 -2.70 -4.49 11.07
CA ASP A 66 -4.04 -5.08 11.12
C ASP A 66 -4.85 -4.71 9.87
N TRP A 67 -4.76 -3.45 9.44
CA TRP A 67 -5.39 -3.00 8.18
C TRP A 67 -4.82 -3.73 6.97
N ASN A 68 -3.50 -3.90 6.90
CA ASN A 68 -2.87 -4.65 5.81
C ASN A 68 -3.30 -6.13 5.81
N ASP A 69 -3.43 -6.76 6.98
CA ASP A 69 -3.93 -8.13 7.08
C ASP A 69 -5.38 -8.25 6.60
N LEU A 70 -6.23 -7.28 6.94
CA LEU A 70 -7.63 -7.24 6.49
C LEU A 70 -7.76 -7.01 4.99
N VAL A 71 -6.88 -6.19 4.39
CA VAL A 71 -6.86 -5.98 2.94
C VAL A 71 -6.31 -7.21 2.21
N TYR A 72 -5.37 -7.95 2.80
CA TYR A 72 -4.80 -9.14 2.15
C TYR A 72 -5.75 -10.35 2.12
N ARG A 73 -6.67 -10.46 3.08
CA ARG A 73 -7.65 -11.56 3.18
C ARG A 73 -8.83 -11.38 2.24
#